data_AF-A0A816SQF2-F1
#
_entry.id   AF-A0A816SQF2-F1
#
_cell.length_a   1.000
_cell.length_b   1.000
_cell.length_c   1.000
_cell.angle_alpha   90.00
_cell.angle_beta   90.00
_cell.angle_gamma   90.00
#
_symmetry.space_group_name_H-M   'P 1'
#
loop_
_entity.id
_entity.type
_entity.pdbx_description
1 polymer ?
#
loop_
_entity_poly.entity_id
_entity_poly.type
_entity_poly.pdbx_seq_one_letter_code
_entity_poly.pdbx_strand_id
1 'polypeptide(L)'
;MYYTKRKNRRISINRQLAATIDGSRRHNIELAFVNPTSYTYIQCSFVTDQILERCSILFNNNYGIWGDDAPLHSNNALKADARVKLGIKRLREMMLFNDRCFLVIGEIRSFDNNQFELIGYTFCTSAKYDRLNGDAIWITQLVVGASYRGQGVAGTLLSMAKNSIADAVIIGLVSSHPHAVIALSNACNCVPIDLKFIADHAEDVIRACNVPYLSQAQLVGSIFNSQPLLTNNQQPVSLAKTDFFVDHKEVLAALEHIRDRWILGPLLDGHEFFVVFPATCVRHSRTWPSESSCNSSP
;
A
#
# COMPACT_ATOMS: atom_id res chain seq x y z
N MET A 1 2.97 26.14 25.80
CA MET A 1 3.59 25.98 24.47
C MET A 1 4.67 24.90 24.58
N TYR A 2 4.29 23.62 24.48
CA TYR A 2 5.22 22.49 24.63
C TYR A 2 5.41 21.80 23.28
N TYR A 3 6.53 22.07 22.62
CA TYR A 3 7.00 21.36 21.44
C TYR A 3 7.70 20.06 21.87
N THR A 4 7.01 18.93 21.82
CA THR A 4 7.67 17.62 21.88
C THR A 4 8.21 17.27 20.49
N LYS A 5 9.54 17.42 20.32
CA LYS A 5 10.29 16.84 19.19
C LYS A 5 10.11 15.31 19.19
N ARG A 6 9.20 14.77 18.37
CA ARG A 6 9.21 13.35 18.03
C ARG A 6 10.38 13.09 17.08
N LYS A 7 11.44 12.44 17.60
CA LYS A 7 12.59 11.98 16.81
C LYS A 7 12.14 10.98 15.74
N ASN A 8 12.73 11.07 14.54
CA ASN A 8 12.61 10.07 13.48
C ASN A 8 12.86 8.66 14.03
N ARG A 9 11.92 7.73 13.85
CA ARG A 9 12.07 6.33 14.21
C ARG A 9 12.70 5.59 13.02
N ARG A 10 13.92 5.08 13.21
CA ARG A 10 14.61 4.21 12.26
C ARG A 10 14.57 2.78 12.79
N ILE A 11 14.10 1.83 11.98
CA ILE A 11 14.14 0.41 12.31
C ILE A 11 15.05 -0.29 11.29
N SER A 12 16.06 -1.00 11.80
CA SER A 12 16.95 -1.87 11.01
C SER A 12 16.52 -3.31 11.23
N ILE A 13 16.23 -4.04 10.15
CA ILE A 13 15.89 -5.47 10.21
C ILE A 13 17.03 -6.24 9.54
N ASN A 14 17.83 -6.96 10.33
CA ASN A 14 18.80 -7.92 9.83
C ASN A 14 18.18 -9.32 9.85
N ARG A 15 17.87 -9.89 8.69
CA ARG A 15 17.58 -11.34 8.58
C ARG A 15 18.87 -12.06 8.20
N GLN A 16 19.51 -12.71 9.17
CA GLN A 16 20.51 -13.74 8.88
C GLN A 16 19.75 -15.05 8.62
N LEU A 17 19.89 -15.63 7.43
CA LEU A 17 19.46 -17.00 7.17
C LEU A 17 20.61 -17.93 7.58
N ALA A 18 20.45 -18.64 8.69
CA ALA A 18 21.34 -19.73 9.06
C ALA A 18 20.72 -21.04 8.55
N ALA A 19 21.39 -21.73 7.62
CA ALA A 19 21.03 -23.08 7.22
C ALA A 19 21.50 -24.07 8.30
N THR A 20 20.59 -24.91 8.81
CA THR A 20 20.90 -26.01 9.72
C THR A 20 21.59 -27.14 8.94
N ILE A 21 22.79 -27.55 9.38
CA ILE A 21 23.61 -28.58 8.72
C ILE A 21 23.39 -29.93 9.40
N ASP A 22 23.04 -30.95 8.63
CA ASP A 22 23.37 -32.34 8.94
C ASP A 22 24.74 -32.67 8.35
N GLY A 23 25.61 -33.20 9.21
CA GLY A 23 27.05 -33.24 9.01
C GLY A 23 27.46 -34.39 8.10
N SER A 24 27.90 -34.07 6.88
CA SER A 24 28.99 -34.76 6.16
C SER A 24 29.10 -34.23 4.73
N ARG A 25 29.76 -33.08 4.54
CA ARG A 25 30.52 -32.67 3.33
C ARG A 25 30.94 -31.21 3.48
N ARG A 26 32.25 -30.97 3.55
CA ARG A 26 32.83 -29.62 3.49
C ARG A 26 32.57 -29.02 2.10
N HIS A 27 31.49 -28.26 1.97
CA HIS A 27 31.32 -27.29 0.87
C HIS A 27 31.58 -25.90 1.45
N ASN A 28 32.36 -25.09 0.74
CA ASN A 28 32.55 -23.67 1.05
C ASN A 28 31.17 -23.00 1.11
N ILE A 29 30.76 -22.59 2.31
CA ILE A 29 29.58 -21.75 2.50
C ILE A 29 30.04 -20.33 2.21
N GLU A 30 29.76 -19.84 1.01
CA GLU A 30 29.81 -18.41 0.75
C GLU A 30 28.68 -17.77 1.57
N LEU A 31 29.04 -17.14 2.69
CA LEU A 31 28.11 -16.32 3.46
C LEU A 31 27.68 -15.18 2.55
N ALA A 32 26.52 -15.30 1.92
CA ALA A 32 25.91 -14.21 1.18
C ALA A 32 25.67 -13.07 2.16
N PHE A 33 26.54 -12.06 2.13
CA PHE A 33 26.34 -10.83 2.88
C PHE A 33 25.11 -10.13 2.31
N VAL A 34 23.98 -10.26 3.00
CA VAL A 34 22.77 -9.52 2.65
C VAL A 34 23.02 -8.06 3.05
N ASN A 35 22.96 -7.15 2.08
CA ASN A 35 23.06 -5.72 2.35
C ASN A 35 22.00 -5.33 3.41
N PRO A 36 22.37 -4.63 4.50
CA PRO A 36 21.42 -4.27 5.54
C PRO A 36 20.37 -3.31 4.98
N THR A 37 19.11 -3.67 5.14
CA THR A 37 17.96 -2.86 4.72
C THR A 37 17.40 -2.10 5.91
N SER A 38 17.14 -0.80 5.74
CA SER A 38 16.54 0.06 6.76
C SER A 38 15.27 0.71 6.24
N TYR A 39 14.28 0.85 7.13
CA TYR A 39 13.04 1.53 6.83
C TYR A 39 12.86 2.73 7.76
N THR A 40 12.41 3.85 7.19
CA THR A 40 12.36 5.15 7.88
C THR A 40 11.02 5.84 7.63
N TYR A 41 10.37 6.27 8.71
CA TYR A 41 9.21 7.17 8.67
C TYR A 41 9.67 8.62 8.65
N ILE A 42 9.05 9.43 7.79
CA ILE A 42 9.37 10.84 7.57
C ILE A 42 8.06 11.62 7.57
N GLN A 43 7.88 12.50 8.55
CA GLN A 43 6.73 13.43 8.59
C GLN A 43 6.82 14.44 7.43
N CYS A 44 5.67 14.90 6.90
CA CYS A 44 5.58 15.83 5.77
C CYS A 44 6.58 16.99 5.83
N SER A 45 6.70 17.66 6.98
CA SER A 45 7.59 18.82 7.17
C SER A 45 9.09 18.51 7.03
N PHE A 46 9.48 17.23 7.09
CA PHE A 46 10.87 16.79 6.91
C PHE A 46 11.14 16.20 5.52
N VAL A 47 10.15 16.19 4.62
CA VAL A 47 10.34 15.72 3.25
C VAL A 47 10.98 16.82 2.40
N THR A 48 12.30 16.68 2.21
CA THR A 48 13.13 17.61 1.41
C THR A 48 13.00 17.32 -0.08
N ASP A 49 13.40 18.29 -0.92
CA ASP A 49 13.44 18.10 -2.38
C ASP A 49 14.41 17.00 -2.80
N GLN A 50 15.51 16.78 -2.06
CA GLN A 50 16.43 15.66 -2.29
C GLN A 50 15.75 14.29 -2.10
N ILE A 51 14.87 14.16 -1.11
CA ILE A 51 14.08 12.93 -0.91
C ILE A 51 13.09 12.77 -2.06
N LEU A 52 12.39 13.84 -2.45
CA LEU A 52 11.44 13.81 -3.55
C LEU A 52 12.11 13.51 -4.89
N GLU A 53 13.34 13.99 -5.12
CA GLU A 53 14.12 13.67 -6.30
C GLU A 53 14.39 12.16 -6.40
N ARG A 54 14.83 11.53 -5.29
CA ARG A 54 15.03 10.07 -5.24
C ARG A 54 13.73 9.31 -5.47
N CYS A 55 12.61 9.76 -4.88
CA CYS A 55 11.29 9.18 -5.12
C CYS A 55 10.83 9.32 -6.59
N SER A 56 11.06 10.49 -7.20
CA SER A 56 10.78 10.77 -8.61
C SER A 56 11.59 9.86 -9.53
N ILE A 57 12.90 9.72 -9.29
CA ILE A 57 13.77 8.83 -10.06
C ILE A 57 13.26 7.39 -9.97
N LEU A 58 12.99 6.89 -8.75
CA LEU A 58 12.49 5.53 -8.58
C LEU A 58 11.13 5.33 -9.26
N PHE A 59 10.20 6.29 -9.13
CA PHE A 59 8.89 6.26 -9.79
C PHE A 59 9.02 6.18 -11.31
N ASN A 60 9.74 7.12 -11.91
CA ASN A 60 9.84 7.27 -13.37
C ASN A 60 10.45 6.03 -14.03
N ASN A 61 11.28 5.28 -13.29
CA ASN A 61 11.93 4.06 -13.76
C ASN A 61 11.10 2.79 -13.53
N ASN A 62 10.15 2.80 -12.58
CA ASN A 62 9.52 1.55 -12.10
C ASN A 62 8.00 1.54 -12.05
N TYR A 63 7.30 2.68 -12.12
CA TYR A 63 5.86 2.69 -11.85
C TYR A 63 5.03 2.03 -12.95
N GLY A 64 5.21 2.46 -14.20
CA GLY A 64 4.47 1.90 -15.33
C GLY A 64 4.76 2.62 -16.64
N ILE A 65 4.08 2.16 -17.67
CA ILE A 65 3.97 2.80 -18.98
C ILE A 65 2.49 3.10 -19.25
N TRP A 66 2.23 4.10 -20.09
CA TRP A 66 0.87 4.39 -20.54
C TRP A 66 0.37 3.33 -21.51
N GLY A 67 -0.89 2.91 -21.35
CA GLY A 67 -1.55 1.98 -22.26
C GLY A 67 -1.97 2.66 -23.57
N ASP A 68 -2.50 1.85 -24.48
CA ASP A 68 -2.89 2.28 -25.84
C ASP A 68 -3.99 3.35 -25.85
N ASP A 69 -4.86 3.35 -24.82
CA ASP A 69 -5.97 4.30 -24.70
C ASP A 69 -5.58 5.63 -24.05
N ALA A 70 -4.39 5.73 -23.44
CA ALA A 70 -3.96 6.95 -22.75
C ALA A 70 -3.96 8.22 -23.63
N PRO A 71 -3.58 8.18 -24.93
CA PRO A 71 -3.70 9.33 -25.82
C PRO A 71 -5.15 9.83 -25.99
N LEU A 72 -6.11 8.90 -26.07
CA LEU A 72 -7.53 9.21 -26.23
C LEU A 72 -8.08 9.98 -25.02
N HIS A 73 -7.61 9.64 -23.83
CA HIS A 73 -8.06 10.23 -22.57
C HIS A 73 -7.25 11.46 -22.12
N SER A 74 -6.27 11.89 -22.91
CA SER A 74 -5.38 13.01 -22.55
C SER A 74 -5.26 14.07 -23.63
N ASN A 75 -6.17 14.12 -24.60
CA ASN A 75 -6.09 15.00 -25.77
C ASN A 75 -4.72 14.87 -26.48
N ASN A 76 -4.21 13.64 -26.61
CA ASN A 76 -2.90 13.30 -27.18
C ASN A 76 -1.68 13.87 -26.42
N ALA A 77 -1.85 14.34 -25.17
CA ALA A 77 -0.73 14.77 -24.35
C ALA A 77 0.12 13.58 -23.84
N LEU A 78 -0.52 12.43 -23.58
CA LEU A 78 0.14 11.19 -23.22
C LEU A 78 0.40 10.34 -24.48
N LYS A 79 1.50 9.60 -24.46
CA LYS A 79 1.89 8.70 -25.54
C LYS A 79 1.86 7.27 -25.02
N ALA A 80 1.22 6.37 -25.77
CA ALA A 80 1.30 4.93 -25.51
C ALA A 80 2.77 4.48 -25.43
N ASP A 81 3.03 3.48 -24.60
CA ASP A 81 4.37 2.93 -24.28
C ASP A 81 5.35 3.90 -23.61
N ALA A 82 5.01 5.19 -23.47
CA ALA A 82 5.84 6.12 -22.75
C ALA A 82 5.73 5.87 -21.24
N ARG A 83 6.86 6.04 -20.53
CA ARG A 83 6.88 5.95 -19.07
C ARG A 83 5.97 6.99 -18.44
N VAL A 84 5.22 6.56 -17.43
CA VAL A 84 4.54 7.49 -16.51
C VAL A 84 5.63 8.28 -15.78
N LYS A 85 5.56 9.61 -15.87
CA LYS A 85 6.54 10.50 -15.23
C LYS A 85 5.88 11.42 -14.23
N LEU A 86 6.56 11.61 -13.09
CA LEU A 86 6.12 12.49 -12.03
C LEU A 86 7.32 13.27 -11.50
N GLY A 87 7.32 14.59 -11.72
CA GLY A 87 8.37 15.48 -11.22
C GLY A 87 8.17 15.87 -9.76
N ILE A 88 9.21 16.44 -9.15
CA ILE A 88 9.24 16.85 -7.73
C ILE A 88 8.06 17.75 -7.35
N LYS A 89 7.78 18.79 -8.16
CA LYS A 89 6.67 19.73 -7.91
C LYS A 89 5.34 19.00 -7.80
N ARG A 90 5.05 18.11 -8.77
CA ARG A 90 3.79 17.37 -8.82
C ARG A 90 3.70 16.30 -7.75
N LEU A 91 4.81 15.64 -7.41
CA LEU A 91 4.89 14.75 -6.23
C LEU A 91 4.50 15.50 -4.95
N ARG A 92 5.06 16.69 -4.73
CA ARG A 92 4.76 17.52 -3.55
C ARG A 92 3.28 17.89 -3.51
N GLU A 93 2.74 18.41 -4.62
CA GLU A 93 1.34 18.83 -4.72
C GLU A 93 0.35 17.66 -4.54
N MET A 94 0.62 16.51 -5.16
CA MET A 94 -0.34 15.39 -5.18
C MET A 94 -0.21 14.45 -3.99
N MET A 95 0.99 14.30 -3.40
CA MET A 95 1.26 13.31 -2.34
C MET A 95 1.43 13.93 -0.95
N LEU A 96 1.76 15.22 -0.88
CA LEU A 96 1.98 15.98 0.36
C LEU A 96 1.00 17.16 0.46
N PHE A 97 -0.26 16.92 0.13
CA PHE A 97 -1.32 17.93 0.02
C PHE A 97 -1.83 18.48 1.36
N ASN A 98 -1.41 17.90 2.49
CA ASN A 98 -1.67 18.43 3.83
C ASN A 98 -0.53 18.09 4.81
N ASP A 99 -0.61 18.62 6.03
CA ASP A 99 0.38 18.42 7.10
C ASP A 99 0.32 17.03 7.76
N ARG A 100 -0.80 16.30 7.54
CA ARG A 100 -1.02 14.92 7.98
C ARG A 100 -0.42 13.88 7.03
N CYS A 101 0.07 14.30 5.87
CA CYS A 101 0.83 13.45 4.97
C CYS A 101 2.14 12.98 5.61
N PHE A 102 2.63 11.84 5.18
CA PHE A 102 3.93 11.32 5.58
C PHE A 102 4.48 10.36 4.51
N LEU A 103 5.75 10.03 4.65
CA LEU A 103 6.48 9.16 3.76
C LEU A 103 7.15 8.06 4.56
N VAL A 104 7.08 6.83 4.08
CA VAL A 104 7.94 5.73 4.55
C VAL A 104 8.86 5.34 3.40
N ILE A 105 10.17 5.31 3.67
CA ILE A 105 11.17 4.87 2.70
C ILE A 105 11.83 3.57 3.15
N GLY A 106 12.19 2.73 2.18
CA GLY A 106 13.04 1.57 2.35
C GLY A 106 14.35 1.81 1.61
N GLU A 107 15.46 1.62 2.30
CA GLU A 107 16.80 1.85 1.75
C GLU A 107 17.69 0.66 2.03
N ILE A 108 18.54 0.33 1.07
CA ILE A 108 19.58 -0.69 1.22
C ILE A 108 20.94 0.00 1.19
N ARG A 109 21.83 -0.39 2.10
CA ARG A 109 23.21 0.14 2.12
C ARG A 109 24.03 -0.66 1.12
N SER A 110 24.55 -0.03 0.08
CA SER A 110 25.50 -0.67 -0.84
C SER A 110 26.85 -0.86 -0.15
N PHE A 111 27.42 -2.07 -0.25
CA PHE A 111 28.78 -2.35 0.24
C PHE A 111 29.86 -1.63 -0.58
N ASP A 112 29.62 -1.39 -1.87
CA ASP A 112 30.65 -0.90 -2.80
C ASP A 112 31.02 0.56 -2.54
N ASN A 113 30.03 1.40 -2.20
CA ASN A 113 30.20 2.84 -2.08
C ASN A 113 29.70 3.42 -0.76
N ASN A 114 29.20 2.56 0.14
CA ASN A 114 28.65 2.94 1.43
C ASN A 114 27.45 3.92 1.35
N GLN A 115 26.81 4.03 0.18
CA GLN A 115 25.63 4.86 -0.04
C GLN A 115 24.34 4.09 0.20
N PHE A 116 23.27 4.82 0.49
CA PHE A 116 21.92 4.26 0.61
C PHE A 116 21.18 4.36 -0.71
N GLU A 117 20.87 3.21 -1.30
CA GLU A 117 19.99 3.12 -2.45
C GLU A 117 18.53 3.03 -1.99
N LEU A 118 17.66 3.85 -2.58
CA LEU A 118 16.23 3.81 -2.31
C LEU A 118 15.61 2.63 -3.06
N ILE A 119 15.15 1.61 -2.34
CA ILE A 119 14.60 0.38 -2.93
C ILE A 119 13.07 0.40 -3.02
N GLY A 120 12.43 1.30 -2.27
CA GLY A 120 10.99 1.49 -2.29
C GLY A 120 10.54 2.60 -1.36
N TYR A 121 9.34 3.09 -1.58
CA TYR A 121 8.71 4.06 -0.69
C TYR A 121 7.19 3.98 -0.76
N THR A 122 6.53 4.57 0.23
CA THR A 122 5.10 4.82 0.18
C THR A 122 4.76 6.20 0.75
N PHE A 123 4.00 6.98 -0.01
CA PHE A 123 3.34 8.17 0.49
C PHE A 123 2.00 7.78 1.11
N CYS A 124 1.69 8.45 2.21
CA CYS A 124 0.47 8.21 2.96
C CYS A 124 -0.11 9.53 3.45
N THR A 125 -1.40 9.53 3.76
CA THR A 125 -2.02 10.54 4.62
C THR A 125 -2.77 9.86 5.76
N SER A 126 -3.09 10.62 6.80
CA SER A 126 -3.93 10.15 7.90
C SER A 126 -4.96 11.19 8.30
N ALA A 127 -6.14 10.73 8.69
CA ALA A 127 -7.23 11.60 9.13
C ALA A 127 -7.99 10.98 10.29
N LYS A 128 -8.69 11.80 11.06
CA LYS A 128 -9.62 11.28 12.09
C LYS A 128 -10.75 10.53 11.41
N TYR A 129 -11.10 9.39 11.99
CA TYR A 129 -12.14 8.49 11.50
C TYR A 129 -13.10 8.14 12.63
N ASP A 130 -14.14 8.97 12.76
CA ASP A 130 -15.05 8.95 13.90
C ASP A 130 -15.83 7.63 14.01
N ARG A 131 -16.16 7.01 12.89
CA ARG A 131 -16.95 5.78 12.83
C ARG A 131 -16.33 4.60 13.61
N LEU A 132 -15.00 4.57 13.73
CA LEU A 132 -14.27 3.56 14.51
C LEU A 132 -13.45 4.18 15.65
N ASN A 133 -13.66 5.46 15.96
CA ASN A 133 -12.96 6.19 17.03
C ASN A 133 -11.43 6.07 16.95
N GLY A 134 -10.85 6.42 15.79
CA GLY A 134 -9.40 6.36 15.58
C GLY A 134 -8.94 7.18 14.38
N ASP A 135 -7.79 6.83 13.83
CA ASP A 135 -7.25 7.43 12.60
C ASP A 135 -7.41 6.46 11.42
N ALA A 136 -7.87 6.98 10.28
CA ALA A 136 -7.75 6.32 8.99
C ALA A 136 -6.39 6.65 8.38
N ILE A 137 -5.78 5.67 7.70
CA ILE A 137 -4.59 5.85 6.87
C ILE A 137 -4.98 5.59 5.42
N TRP A 138 -4.52 6.45 4.52
CA TRP A 138 -4.62 6.18 3.09
C TRP A 138 -3.24 6.13 2.46
N ILE A 139 -2.96 5.06 1.72
CA ILE A 139 -1.76 4.93 0.89
C ILE A 139 -2.03 5.61 -0.45
N THR A 140 -1.40 6.77 -0.66
CA THR A 140 -1.59 7.56 -1.89
C THR A 140 -0.69 7.09 -3.03
N GLN A 141 0.46 6.51 -2.69
CA GLN A 141 1.38 5.94 -3.67
C GLN A 141 2.27 4.88 -3.01
N LEU A 142 2.52 3.79 -3.71
CA LEU A 142 3.45 2.73 -3.33
C LEU A 142 4.35 2.41 -4.52
N VAL A 143 5.67 2.49 -4.32
CA VAL A 143 6.66 2.17 -5.36
C VAL A 143 7.72 1.24 -4.79
N VAL A 144 8.02 0.17 -5.51
CA VAL A 144 9.14 -0.72 -5.23
C VAL A 144 9.96 -0.88 -6.50
N GLY A 145 11.29 -0.74 -6.39
CA GLY A 145 12.20 -0.95 -7.51
C GLY A 145 12.05 -2.37 -8.07
N ALA A 146 12.05 -2.52 -9.39
CA ALA A 146 11.79 -3.80 -10.07
C ALA A 146 12.68 -4.94 -9.54
N SER A 147 13.99 -4.66 -9.34
CA SER A 147 14.97 -5.60 -8.79
C SER A 147 14.73 -6.04 -7.34
N TYR A 148 13.81 -5.36 -6.63
CA TYR A 148 13.49 -5.60 -5.22
C TYR A 148 12.03 -6.08 -5.02
N ARG A 149 11.28 -6.27 -6.11
CA ARG A 149 9.94 -6.88 -6.07
C ARG A 149 10.04 -8.34 -5.63
N GLY A 150 8.99 -8.86 -5.00
CA GLY A 150 8.96 -10.24 -4.48
C GLY A 150 9.79 -10.50 -3.21
N GLN A 151 10.52 -9.49 -2.70
CA GLN A 151 11.41 -9.63 -1.53
C GLN A 151 10.79 -9.10 -0.22
N GLY A 152 9.47 -8.86 -0.19
CA GLY A 152 8.77 -8.37 1.01
C GLY A 152 8.91 -6.87 1.29
N VAL A 153 9.52 -6.09 0.38
CA VAL A 153 9.70 -4.64 0.54
C VAL A 153 8.37 -3.90 0.68
N ALA A 154 7.42 -4.17 -0.22
CA ALA A 154 6.07 -3.56 -0.17
C ALA A 154 5.36 -3.84 1.16
N GLY A 155 5.32 -5.11 1.59
CA GLY A 155 4.68 -5.49 2.85
C GLY A 155 5.31 -4.82 4.07
N THR A 156 6.64 -4.64 4.07
CA THR A 156 7.35 -3.97 5.15
C THR A 156 7.06 -2.46 5.18
N LEU A 157 7.06 -1.80 4.01
CA LEU A 157 6.66 -0.38 3.87
C LEU A 157 5.24 -0.15 4.40
N LEU A 158 4.28 -0.97 3.98
CA LEU A 158 2.88 -0.87 4.37
C LEU A 158 2.67 -1.17 5.87
N SER A 159 3.35 -2.19 6.40
CA SER A 159 3.33 -2.49 7.84
C SER A 159 3.89 -1.34 8.67
N MET A 160 4.97 -0.70 8.20
CA MET A 160 5.55 0.45 8.88
C MET A 160 4.66 1.68 8.79
N ALA A 161 4.04 1.96 7.63
CA ALA A 161 3.06 3.03 7.49
C ALA A 161 1.90 2.85 8.48
N LYS A 162 1.31 1.65 8.54
CA LYS A 162 0.26 1.27 9.50
C LYS A 162 0.67 1.54 10.95
N ASN A 163 1.86 1.05 11.33
CA ASN A 163 2.36 1.15 12.70
C ASN A 163 2.92 2.54 13.08
N SER A 164 3.00 3.47 12.13
CA SER A 164 3.49 4.83 12.38
C SER A 164 2.43 5.73 13.02
N ILE A 165 1.16 5.36 12.89
CA ILE A 165 0.03 6.05 13.50
C ILE A 165 -0.52 5.16 14.63
N ALA A 166 -0.41 5.64 15.87
CA ALA A 166 -0.70 4.81 17.05
C ALA A 166 -2.16 4.35 17.12
N ASP A 167 -3.10 5.24 16.79
CA ASP A 167 -4.54 4.99 16.87
C ASP A 167 -5.13 4.63 15.50
N ALA A 168 -4.33 4.04 14.60
CA ALA A 168 -4.80 3.64 13.29
C ALA A 168 -5.83 2.51 13.41
N VAL A 169 -7.05 2.74 12.94
CA VAL A 169 -8.16 1.78 12.98
C VAL A 169 -8.49 1.21 11.61
N ILE A 170 -8.20 1.95 10.55
CA ILE A 170 -8.46 1.54 9.16
C ILE A 170 -7.35 2.03 8.24
N ILE A 171 -7.01 1.24 7.23
CA ILE A 171 -6.03 1.58 6.21
C ILE A 171 -6.52 1.17 4.82
N GLY A 172 -6.35 2.04 3.83
CA GLY A 172 -6.81 1.79 2.47
C GLY A 172 -5.80 2.16 1.39
N LEU A 173 -6.03 1.61 0.20
CA LEU A 173 -5.33 1.99 -1.02
C LEU A 173 -6.22 1.74 -2.24
N VAL A 174 -5.87 2.41 -3.35
CA VAL A 174 -6.23 1.95 -4.69
C VAL A 174 -4.97 1.51 -5.41
N SER A 175 -5.06 0.45 -6.21
CA SER A 175 -3.97 0.04 -7.09
C SER A 175 -4.48 -0.82 -8.24
N SER A 176 -3.94 -0.62 -9.44
CA SER A 176 -4.13 -1.58 -10.53
C SER A 176 -3.45 -2.92 -10.23
N HIS A 177 -2.38 -2.96 -9.44
CA HIS A 177 -1.57 -4.18 -9.29
C HIS A 177 -2.05 -5.07 -8.12
N PRO A 178 -2.42 -6.35 -8.35
CA PRO A 178 -2.89 -7.24 -7.28
C PRO A 178 -1.87 -7.49 -6.16
N HIS A 179 -0.57 -7.45 -6.47
CA HIS A 179 0.47 -7.61 -5.46
C HIS A 179 0.46 -6.49 -4.40
N ALA A 180 0.06 -5.27 -4.75
CA ALA A 180 -0.08 -4.18 -3.78
C ALA A 180 -1.24 -4.44 -2.81
N VAL A 181 -2.38 -4.91 -3.34
CA VAL A 181 -3.55 -5.30 -2.56
C VAL A 181 -3.21 -6.44 -1.59
N ILE A 182 -2.56 -7.50 -2.09
CA ILE A 182 -2.14 -8.65 -1.29
C ILE A 182 -1.12 -8.22 -0.22
N ALA A 183 -0.17 -7.35 -0.57
CA ALA A 183 0.81 -6.85 0.38
C ALA A 183 0.14 -6.07 1.53
N LEU A 184 -0.86 -5.23 1.23
CA LEU A 184 -1.60 -4.51 2.27
C LEU A 184 -2.45 -5.45 3.13
N SER A 185 -3.17 -6.38 2.51
CA SER A 185 -3.96 -7.39 3.20
C SER A 185 -3.08 -8.21 4.17
N ASN A 186 -1.91 -8.66 3.72
CA ASN A 186 -0.93 -9.35 4.57
C ASN A 186 -0.38 -8.45 5.69
N ALA A 187 -0.07 -7.18 5.41
CA ALA A 187 0.37 -6.22 6.42
C ALA A 187 -0.69 -5.98 7.51
N CYS A 188 -1.96 -6.21 7.20
CA CYS A 188 -3.10 -6.08 8.12
C CYS A 188 -3.53 -7.41 8.74
N ASN A 189 -2.96 -8.55 8.32
CA ASN A 189 -3.45 -9.90 8.65
C ASN A 189 -4.92 -10.11 8.25
N CYS A 190 -5.34 -9.55 7.12
CA CYS A 190 -6.73 -9.59 6.62
C CYS A 190 -6.84 -10.50 5.39
N VAL A 191 -6.46 -11.78 5.57
CA VAL A 191 -6.65 -12.85 4.58
C VAL A 191 -7.57 -13.91 5.21
N PRO A 192 -8.73 -14.25 4.61
CA PRO A 192 -9.26 -13.70 3.35
C PRO A 192 -9.72 -12.23 3.47
N ILE A 193 -9.86 -11.55 2.33
CA ILE A 193 -10.34 -10.16 2.25
C ILE A 193 -11.84 -10.11 2.60
N ASP A 194 -12.21 -9.21 3.52
CA ASP A 194 -13.60 -8.98 3.93
C ASP A 194 -14.27 -7.92 3.03
N LEU A 195 -15.04 -8.38 2.05
CA LEU A 195 -15.78 -7.51 1.13
C LEU A 195 -16.84 -6.66 1.82
N LYS A 196 -17.43 -7.15 2.91
CA LYS A 196 -18.43 -6.38 3.67
C LYS A 196 -17.77 -5.21 4.37
N PHE A 197 -16.60 -5.43 4.98
CA PHE A 197 -15.83 -4.35 5.57
C PHE A 197 -15.46 -3.27 4.54
N ILE A 198 -15.08 -3.69 3.32
CA ILE A 198 -14.81 -2.74 2.24
C ILE A 198 -16.07 -1.92 1.90
N ALA A 199 -17.18 -2.59 1.62
CA ALA A 199 -18.45 -1.95 1.29
C ALA A 199 -18.92 -0.97 2.37
N ASP A 200 -18.80 -1.39 3.63
CA ASP A 200 -19.25 -0.61 4.78
C ASP A 200 -18.43 0.68 4.94
N HIS A 201 -17.14 0.69 4.64
CA HIS A 201 -16.22 1.77 5.02
C HIS A 201 -15.66 2.62 3.85
N ALA A 202 -15.82 2.18 2.60
CA ALA A 202 -15.13 2.77 1.44
C ALA A 202 -15.32 4.29 1.31
N GLU A 203 -16.57 4.76 1.19
CA GLU A 203 -16.86 6.18 0.96
C GLU A 203 -16.42 7.06 2.12
N ASP A 204 -16.65 6.62 3.36
CA ASP A 204 -16.31 7.40 4.55
C ASP A 204 -14.80 7.56 4.71
N VAL A 205 -14.00 6.53 4.37
CA VAL A 205 -12.53 6.60 4.42
C VAL A 205 -11.99 7.55 3.36
N ILE A 206 -12.51 7.51 2.13
CA ILE A 206 -12.11 8.46 1.07
C ILE A 206 -12.41 9.89 1.53
N ARG A 207 -13.61 10.11 2.06
CA ARG A 207 -14.06 11.42 2.56
C ARG A 207 -13.17 11.91 3.70
N ALA A 208 -12.88 11.05 4.69
CA ALA A 208 -12.05 11.41 5.84
C ALA A 208 -10.62 11.78 5.41
N CYS A 209 -10.00 10.97 4.56
CA CYS A 209 -8.62 11.18 4.11
C CYS A 209 -8.47 12.31 3.08
N ASN A 210 -9.57 12.74 2.46
CA ASN A 210 -9.64 13.84 1.48
C ASN A 210 -8.54 13.78 0.41
N VAL A 211 -8.39 12.60 -0.20
CA VAL A 211 -7.32 12.33 -1.18
C VAL A 211 -7.68 13.01 -2.51
N PRO A 212 -6.89 13.96 -3.03
CA PRO A 212 -7.31 14.83 -4.13
C PRO A 212 -7.79 14.07 -5.37
N TYR A 213 -7.04 13.04 -5.80
CA TYR A 213 -7.36 12.28 -7.01
C TYR A 213 -8.52 11.28 -6.83
N LEU A 214 -8.95 11.02 -5.59
CA LEU A 214 -10.09 10.14 -5.30
C LEU A 214 -11.35 10.90 -4.89
N SER A 215 -11.24 12.20 -4.61
CA SER A 215 -12.36 13.01 -4.15
C SER A 215 -13.58 13.00 -5.09
N GLN A 216 -13.35 12.75 -6.38
CA GLN A 216 -14.37 12.65 -7.42
C GLN A 216 -14.44 11.26 -8.07
N ALA A 217 -13.66 10.29 -7.58
CA ALA A 217 -13.61 8.95 -8.17
C ALA A 217 -14.90 8.20 -7.84
N GLN A 218 -15.51 7.59 -8.86
CA GLN A 218 -16.67 6.74 -8.66
C GLN A 218 -16.22 5.36 -8.17
N LEU A 219 -16.85 4.87 -7.11
CA LEU A 219 -16.72 3.47 -6.70
C LEU A 219 -17.61 2.59 -7.59
N VAL A 220 -17.02 1.52 -8.11
CA VAL A 220 -17.61 0.65 -9.12
C VAL A 220 -17.44 -0.81 -8.70
N GLY A 221 -18.51 -1.57 -8.74
CA GLY A 221 -18.52 -3.00 -8.46
C GLY A 221 -19.77 -3.45 -7.71
N SER A 222 -19.93 -4.77 -7.61
CA SER A 222 -21.08 -5.39 -6.95
C SER A 222 -21.25 -4.97 -5.50
N ILE A 223 -20.16 -4.72 -4.77
CA ILE A 223 -20.24 -4.32 -3.35
C ILE A 223 -20.65 -2.86 -3.16
N PHE A 224 -20.62 -2.06 -4.23
CA PHE A 224 -21.01 -0.64 -4.24
C PHE A 224 -22.36 -0.40 -4.94
N ASN A 225 -23.07 -1.46 -5.35
CA ASN A 225 -24.32 -1.37 -6.13
C ASN A 225 -24.19 -0.49 -7.39
N SER A 226 -23.00 -0.46 -7.99
CA SER A 226 -22.62 0.41 -9.10
C SER A 226 -21.97 -0.48 -10.15
N GLN A 227 -22.71 -0.90 -11.18
CA GLN A 227 -22.20 -1.85 -12.17
C GLN A 227 -21.98 -1.18 -13.53
N PRO A 228 -20.80 -1.35 -14.15
CA PRO A 228 -20.61 -1.01 -15.55
C PRO A 228 -21.32 -2.06 -16.41
N LEU A 229 -21.87 -1.63 -17.54
CA LEU A 229 -22.44 -2.54 -18.55
C LEU A 229 -21.29 -3.31 -19.21
N LEU A 230 -21.04 -4.54 -18.75
CA LEU A 230 -20.04 -5.43 -19.34
C LEU A 230 -20.72 -6.52 -20.19
N THR A 231 -20.10 -6.85 -21.33
CA THR A 231 -20.61 -7.79 -22.34
C THR A 231 -20.20 -9.24 -22.07
N ASN A 232 -19.24 -9.40 -21.16
CA ASN A 232 -18.61 -10.63 -20.73
C ASN A 232 -19.00 -10.83 -19.26
N ASN A 233 -19.67 -11.94 -18.94
CA ASN A 233 -20.31 -12.26 -17.64
C ASN A 233 -19.44 -12.15 -16.35
N GLN A 234 -18.25 -11.58 -16.40
CA GLN A 234 -17.43 -11.23 -15.25
C GLN A 234 -17.81 -9.85 -14.73
N GLN A 235 -18.23 -9.79 -13.46
CA GLN A 235 -18.63 -8.54 -12.82
C GLN A 235 -17.50 -8.00 -11.93
N PRO A 236 -17.14 -6.70 -12.02
CA PRO A 236 -16.22 -6.08 -11.07
C PRO A 236 -16.82 -6.11 -9.67
N VAL A 237 -15.98 -6.31 -8.67
CA VAL A 237 -16.44 -6.43 -7.27
C VAL A 237 -16.08 -5.16 -6.50
N SER A 238 -14.83 -4.71 -6.54
CA SER A 238 -14.37 -3.51 -5.81
C SER A 238 -13.33 -2.72 -6.61
N LEU A 239 -13.80 -1.71 -7.34
CA LEU A 239 -12.98 -0.80 -8.14
C LEU A 239 -13.24 0.65 -7.77
N ALA A 240 -12.25 1.50 -8.04
CA ALA A 240 -12.40 2.95 -8.15
C ALA A 240 -12.09 3.37 -9.60
N LYS A 241 -12.94 4.20 -10.19
CA LYS A 241 -12.69 4.82 -11.49
C LYS A 241 -11.75 6.02 -11.29
N THR A 242 -10.47 5.82 -11.53
CA THR A 242 -9.41 6.82 -11.30
C THR A 242 -8.96 7.53 -12.57
N ASP A 243 -9.50 7.12 -13.74
CA ASP A 243 -9.10 7.60 -15.06
C ASP A 243 -7.57 7.46 -15.30
N PHE A 244 -6.98 6.43 -14.69
CA PHE A 244 -5.56 6.13 -14.77
C PHE A 244 -5.29 5.00 -15.78
N PHE A 245 -5.02 5.40 -17.02
CA PHE A 245 -4.91 4.49 -18.19
C PHE A 245 -3.48 3.93 -18.38
N VAL A 246 -2.96 3.23 -17.38
CA VAL A 246 -1.68 2.52 -17.51
C VAL A 246 -1.83 1.19 -18.23
N ASP A 247 -0.74 0.72 -18.85
CA ASP A 247 -0.72 -0.62 -19.44
C ASP A 247 -0.94 -1.69 -18.36
N HIS A 248 -1.91 -2.56 -18.61
CA HIS A 248 -2.31 -3.61 -17.68
C HIS A 248 -1.69 -4.98 -17.99
N LYS A 249 -0.74 -5.12 -18.93
CA LYS A 249 -0.22 -6.45 -19.33
C LYS A 249 0.43 -7.21 -18.16
N GLU A 250 1.34 -6.55 -17.41
CA GLU A 250 1.96 -7.14 -16.22
C GLU A 250 0.91 -7.48 -15.14
N VAL A 251 -0.09 -6.60 -15.00
CA VAL A 251 -1.17 -6.73 -14.01
C VAL A 251 -2.07 -7.92 -14.31
N LEU A 252 -2.55 -8.05 -15.55
CA LEU A 252 -3.40 -9.15 -16.00
C LEU A 252 -2.67 -10.48 -15.94
N ALA A 253 -1.37 -10.51 -16.30
CA ALA A 253 -0.54 -11.68 -16.11
C ALA A 253 -0.45 -12.08 -14.64
N ALA A 254 -0.24 -11.12 -13.72
CA ALA A 254 -0.22 -11.40 -12.29
C ALA A 254 -1.56 -11.93 -11.76
N LEU A 255 -2.69 -11.36 -12.23
CA LEU A 255 -4.03 -11.82 -11.87
C LEU A 255 -4.30 -13.27 -12.28
N GLU A 256 -3.81 -13.69 -13.46
CA GLU A 256 -3.99 -15.06 -13.92
C GLU A 256 -3.36 -16.09 -12.96
N HIS A 257 -2.19 -15.78 -12.40
CA HIS A 257 -1.49 -16.66 -11.46
C HIS A 257 -2.20 -16.80 -10.10
N ILE A 258 -3.11 -15.89 -9.76
CA ILE A 258 -3.83 -15.88 -8.49
C ILE A 258 -5.34 -15.99 -8.67
N ARG A 259 -5.81 -16.32 -9.88
CA ARG A 259 -7.22 -16.28 -10.29
C ARG A 259 -8.14 -16.99 -9.30
N ASP A 260 -7.77 -18.19 -8.86
CA ASP A 260 -8.58 -19.00 -7.94
C ASP A 260 -8.80 -18.39 -6.55
N ARG A 261 -7.95 -17.44 -6.17
CA ARG A 261 -7.98 -16.75 -4.87
C ARG A 261 -8.34 -15.28 -4.99
N TRP A 262 -8.51 -14.76 -6.21
CA TRP A 262 -8.78 -13.36 -6.45
C TRP A 262 -10.29 -13.08 -6.42
N ILE A 263 -10.71 -12.24 -5.47
CA ILE A 263 -12.14 -11.99 -5.21
C ILE A 263 -12.61 -10.58 -5.58
N LEU A 264 -11.73 -9.70 -6.07
CA LEU A 264 -12.07 -8.31 -6.39
C LEU A 264 -12.65 -8.14 -7.81
N GLY A 265 -12.82 -9.24 -8.54
CA GLY A 265 -13.31 -9.23 -9.91
C GLY A 265 -12.25 -8.80 -10.94
N PRO A 266 -12.64 -8.63 -12.20
CA PRO A 266 -11.76 -8.15 -13.25
C PRO A 266 -11.34 -6.69 -13.02
N LEU A 267 -10.15 -6.34 -13.50
CA LEU A 267 -9.72 -4.94 -13.61
C LEU A 267 -10.23 -4.36 -14.93
N LEU A 268 -10.81 -3.16 -14.88
CA LEU A 268 -11.26 -2.42 -16.05
C LEU A 268 -10.25 -1.30 -16.38
N ASP A 269 -10.19 -0.90 -17.65
CA ASP A 269 -9.33 0.21 -18.05
C ASP A 269 -9.77 1.52 -17.40
N GLY A 270 -8.80 2.35 -17.00
CA GLY A 270 -9.03 3.56 -16.22
C GLY A 270 -9.52 3.33 -14.79
N HIS A 271 -9.55 2.07 -14.32
CA HIS A 271 -9.93 1.73 -12.95
C HIS A 271 -8.76 1.11 -12.19
N GLU A 272 -8.88 1.12 -10.86
CA GLU A 272 -7.96 0.48 -9.94
C GLU A 272 -8.74 -0.31 -8.89
N PHE A 273 -8.15 -1.39 -8.37
CA PHE A 273 -8.77 -2.13 -7.26
C PHE A 273 -8.83 -1.26 -6.02
N PHE A 274 -10.00 -1.19 -5.40
CA PHE A 274 -10.22 -0.46 -4.16
C PHE A 274 -10.23 -1.44 -2.98
N VAL A 275 -9.43 -1.16 -1.94
CA VAL A 275 -9.47 -1.91 -0.68
C VAL A 275 -9.28 -1.02 0.54
N VAL A 276 -9.99 -1.38 1.62
CA VAL A 276 -9.77 -0.87 2.98
C VAL A 276 -9.75 -2.06 3.94
N PHE A 277 -8.91 -2.01 4.95
CA PHE A 277 -8.73 -3.06 5.95
C PHE A 277 -8.67 -2.49 7.36
N PRO A 278 -9.12 -3.25 8.39
CA PRO A 278 -8.81 -2.93 9.77
C PRO A 278 -7.29 -2.79 9.98
N ALA A 279 -6.84 -1.66 10.55
CA ALA A 279 -5.42 -1.44 10.82
C ALA A 279 -4.97 -2.09 12.15
N THR A 280 -5.89 -2.26 13.10
CA THR A 280 -5.65 -3.02 14.32
C THR A 280 -5.81 -4.51 14.07
N CYS A 281 -4.84 -5.32 14.49
CA CYS A 281 -5.11 -6.73 14.74
C CYS A 281 -6.13 -6.76 15.88
N VAL A 282 -7.35 -7.24 15.62
CA VAL A 282 -8.36 -7.42 16.67
C VAL A 282 -7.78 -8.36 17.71
N ARG A 283 -7.17 -7.81 18.76
CA ARG A 283 -7.10 -8.53 20.02
C ARG A 283 -8.53 -8.51 20.51
N HIS A 284 -9.29 -9.56 20.19
CA HIS A 284 -10.51 -9.83 20.93
C HIS A 284 -10.09 -9.86 22.41
N SER A 285 -10.35 -8.77 23.13
CA SER A 285 -10.45 -8.83 24.57
C SER A 285 -11.56 -9.83 24.83
N ARG A 286 -11.19 -11.04 25.27
CA ARG A 286 -12.14 -11.94 25.91
C ARG A 286 -12.57 -11.24 27.19
N THR A 287 -13.61 -10.42 27.11
CA THR A 287 -14.42 -10.10 28.27
C THR A 287 -15.15 -11.38 28.65
N TRP A 288 -14.59 -12.08 29.63
CA TRP A 288 -15.30 -13.14 30.32
C TRP A 288 -16.54 -12.55 31.00
N PRO A 289 -17.73 -13.10 30.83
CA PRO A 289 -18.86 -12.77 31.68
C PRO A 289 -18.55 -13.26 33.09
N SER A 290 -18.63 -12.37 34.06
CA SER A 290 -18.70 -12.71 35.47
C SER A 290 -19.99 -13.48 35.74
N GLU A 291 -19.89 -14.80 35.86
CA GLU A 291 -20.98 -15.60 36.43
C GLU A 291 -21.07 -15.33 37.94
N SER A 292 -22.12 -14.60 38.30
CA SER A 292 -22.66 -14.59 39.65
C SER A 292 -24.02 -15.26 39.59
N SER A 293 -24.14 -16.46 40.16
CA SER A 293 -25.35 -16.99 40.80
C SER A 293 -25.15 -18.44 41.24
N CYS A 294 -24.71 -18.64 42.49
CA CYS A 294 -25.09 -19.84 43.23
C CYS A 294 -26.32 -19.48 44.06
N ASN A 295 -27.49 -19.86 43.56
CA ASN A 295 -28.68 -20.05 44.38
C ASN A 295 -29.08 -21.51 44.26
N SER A 296 -28.89 -22.27 45.34
CA SER A 296 -29.51 -23.57 45.54
C SER A 296 -30.18 -23.60 46.92
N SER A 297 -31.50 -23.73 46.88
CA SER A 297 -32.39 -24.23 47.93
C SER A 297 -33.56 -24.90 47.18
N PRO A 298 -34.22 -25.92 47.73
CA PRO A 298 -34.29 -26.33 49.14
C PRO A 298 -33.43 -27.53 49.52
#